data_AF-A0AAV5DK02-F1
#
_entry.id   AF-A0AAV5DK02-F1
#
_cell.length_a   1.000
_cell.length_b   1.000
_cell.length_c   1.000
_cell.angle_alpha   90.00
_cell.angle_beta   90.00
_cell.angle_gamma   90.00
#
_symmetry.space_group_name_H-M   'P 1'
#
loop_
_entity.id
_entity.type
_entity.pdbx_description
1 polymer ?
#
loop_
_entity_poly.entity_id
_entity_poly.type
_entity_poly.pdbx_seq_one_letter_code
_entity_poly.pdbx_strand_id
1 'polypeptide(L)'
;MEAFFNAVLTDIVSRSVSFFMDKYYKFTTTPSAEGNRVNDLQQLLLRIRVIVEEAEGRLITNQAMVHQLNILRKEMYRGYFTIDSLRCHCTGTTNNHDVSYSFALSKFNPAKRLFLPGDGDACGMKDIQQVLDNLNRIMIHMSEFVTFLSICPPLCRQPYHMHLFIDKCMFGRQMEMDRIMGFLMQREHPSTNCVDVLPIVGPTCVGKSTLVAHVCNDARVRSYFSQIVVLNGDDIGDENIATLKERAVFMHQSHKTVSKDQRLLVIIEFPTDVDEVAWNSLYSSFSRCLVRGSKIIITGRSNKIRKFGTTRSCIKLSTARRILVFL
;
A
#
# COMPACT_ATOMS: atom_id res chain seq x y z
N MET A 1 25.61 4.41 33.02
CA MET A 1 25.82 4.30 31.56
C MET A 1 24.90 5.23 30.77
N GLU A 2 23.63 5.40 31.13
CA GLU A 2 22.69 6.30 30.41
C GLU A 2 23.10 7.78 30.40
N ALA A 3 23.64 8.31 31.50
CA ALA A 3 24.09 9.71 31.56
C ALA A 3 25.23 10.02 30.58
N PHE A 4 26.09 9.03 30.29
CA PHE A 4 27.19 9.17 29.35
C PHE A 4 26.68 9.19 27.90
N PHE A 5 25.74 8.29 27.55
CA PHE A 5 25.13 8.29 26.23
C PHE A 5 24.34 9.57 25.94
N ASN A 6 23.60 10.08 26.92
CA ASN A 6 22.87 11.34 26.77
C ASN A 6 23.84 12.52 26.58
N ALA A 7 24.94 12.58 27.32
CA ALA A 7 25.95 13.63 27.16
C ALA A 7 26.59 13.62 25.76
N VAL A 8 26.94 12.43 25.26
CA VAL A 8 27.49 12.26 23.91
C VAL A 8 26.46 12.61 22.83
N LEU A 9 25.19 12.23 23.02
CA LEU A 9 24.12 12.57 22.09
C LEU A 9 23.88 14.09 22.04
N THR A 10 23.87 14.77 23.20
CA THR A 10 23.70 16.22 23.28
C THR A 10 24.88 16.97 22.67
N ASP A 11 26.11 16.47 22.81
CA ASP A 11 27.30 17.07 22.18
C ASP A 11 27.27 16.90 20.65
N ILE A 12 26.84 15.73 20.15
CA ILE A 12 26.66 15.50 18.71
C ILE A 12 25.56 16.40 18.13
N VAL A 13 24.45 16.55 18.84
CA VAL A 13 23.33 17.43 18.43
C VAL A 13 23.75 18.90 18.50
N SER A 14 24.52 19.32 19.50
CA SER A 14 25.03 20.69 19.59
C SER A 14 26.00 20.99 18.43
N ARG A 15 26.91 20.06 18.12
CA ARG A 15 27.86 20.19 17.01
C ARG A 15 27.18 20.17 15.65
N SER A 16 26.11 19.42 15.46
CA SER A 16 25.32 19.45 14.22
C SER A 16 24.60 20.78 14.07
N VAL A 17 23.99 21.32 15.14
CA VAL A 17 23.34 22.64 15.13
C VAL A 17 24.35 23.75 14.84
N SER A 18 25.53 23.74 15.48
CA SER A 18 26.61 24.69 15.20
C SER A 18 27.12 24.58 13.76
N PHE A 19 27.22 23.37 13.21
CA PHE A 19 27.58 23.16 11.81
C PHE A 19 26.54 23.73 10.84
N PHE A 20 25.24 23.53 11.12
CA PHE A 20 24.17 24.11 10.30
C PHE A 20 24.10 25.64 10.43
N MET A 21 24.38 26.19 11.61
CA MET A 21 24.47 27.64 11.86
C MET A 21 25.69 28.28 11.17
N ASP A 22 26.88 27.68 11.26
CA ASP A 22 28.10 28.16 10.59
C ASP A 22 27.96 28.08 9.06
N LYS A 23 27.36 27.00 8.56
CA LYS A 23 27.03 26.85 7.13
C LYS A 23 25.98 27.88 6.71
N TYR A 24 25.00 28.20 7.58
CA TYR A 24 24.03 29.26 7.29
C TYR A 24 24.72 30.63 7.20
N TYR A 25 25.58 30.97 8.16
CA TYR A 25 26.22 32.28 8.25
C TYR A 25 27.19 32.55 7.10
N LYS A 26 27.93 31.53 6.63
CA LYS A 26 28.85 31.65 5.49
C LYS A 26 28.16 31.89 4.14
N PHE A 27 26.86 31.62 4.02
CA PHE A 27 26.13 31.73 2.76
C PHE A 27 25.35 33.04 2.58
N THR A 28 25.33 33.93 3.57
CA THR A 28 24.62 35.23 3.49
C THR A 28 25.44 36.34 2.81
N THR A 29 26.66 36.06 2.34
CA THR A 29 27.58 37.08 1.81
C THR A 29 28.10 36.73 0.41
N THR A 30 27.27 36.90 -0.63
CA THR A 30 27.72 37.27 -2.00
C THR A 30 26.53 37.73 -2.85
N PRO A 31 26.50 38.97 -3.36
CA PRO A 31 25.55 39.39 -4.39
C PRO A 31 26.20 39.36 -5.78
N SER A 32 25.44 39.02 -6.85
CA SER A 32 25.43 39.72 -8.17
C SER A 32 24.82 38.90 -9.32
N ALA A 33 24.23 39.57 -10.31
CA ALA A 33 23.99 39.22 -11.73
C ALA A 33 23.19 37.95 -12.13
N GLU A 34 21.96 38.20 -12.60
CA GLU A 34 20.99 37.42 -13.40
C GLU A 34 21.13 35.89 -13.61
N GLY A 35 22.29 35.37 -14.01
CA GLY A 35 22.55 33.91 -14.03
C GLY A 35 22.62 33.30 -12.63
N ASN A 36 22.86 34.13 -11.61
CA ASN A 36 22.94 33.71 -10.22
C ASN A 36 21.56 33.49 -9.57
N ARG A 37 20.47 34.12 -10.04
CA ARG A 37 19.17 34.05 -9.34
C ARG A 37 18.55 32.66 -9.28
N VAL A 38 18.73 31.87 -10.35
CA VAL A 38 18.27 30.46 -10.38
C VAL A 38 19.13 29.61 -9.45
N ASN A 39 20.45 29.84 -9.43
CA ASN A 39 21.37 29.17 -8.52
C ASN A 39 21.08 29.54 -7.06
N ASP A 40 20.82 30.81 -6.78
CA ASP A 40 20.43 31.32 -5.46
C ASP A 40 19.13 30.68 -5.00
N LEU A 41 18.12 30.57 -5.87
CA LEU A 41 16.86 29.89 -5.58
C LEU A 41 17.08 28.39 -5.31
N GLN A 42 17.88 27.69 -6.13
CA GLN A 42 18.21 26.29 -5.92
C GLN A 42 18.91 26.06 -4.59
N GLN A 43 19.89 26.90 -4.26
CA GLN A 43 20.62 26.83 -3.01
C GLN A 43 19.72 27.09 -1.80
N LEU A 44 18.82 28.07 -1.91
CA LEU A 44 17.83 28.38 -0.88
C LEU A 44 16.85 27.22 -0.68
N LEU A 45 16.37 26.60 -1.77
CA LEU A 45 15.48 25.44 -1.72
C LEU A 45 16.15 24.22 -1.08
N LEU A 46 17.43 23.97 -1.36
CA LEU A 46 18.19 22.91 -0.68
C LEU A 46 18.24 23.15 0.83
N ARG A 47 18.46 24.41 1.24
CA ARG A 47 18.50 24.77 2.65
C ARG A 47 17.15 24.62 3.34
N ILE A 48 16.08 25.04 2.67
CA ILE A 48 14.71 24.87 3.17
C ILE A 48 14.36 23.38 3.27
N ARG A 49 14.74 22.58 2.28
CA ARG A 49 14.51 21.14 2.27
C ARG A 49 15.12 20.47 3.51
N VAL A 50 16.34 20.82 3.88
CA VAL A 50 16.98 20.30 5.10
C VAL A 50 16.14 20.61 6.34
N ILE A 51 15.63 21.84 6.46
CA ILE A 51 14.77 22.24 7.60
C ILE A 51 13.45 21.47 7.59
N VAL A 52 12.82 21.30 6.42
CA VAL A 52 11.56 20.56 6.28
C VAL A 52 11.76 19.08 6.62
N GLU A 53 12.81 18.45 6.11
CA GLU A 53 13.12 17.03 6.38
C GLU A 53 13.41 16.81 7.87
N GLU A 54 14.15 17.72 8.51
CA GLU A 54 14.40 17.69 9.96
C GLU A 54 13.10 17.86 10.75
N ALA A 55 12.23 18.80 10.35
CA ALA A 55 10.95 19.03 11.00
C ALA A 55 9.99 17.85 10.89
N GLU A 56 9.96 17.18 9.72
CA GLU A 56 9.17 15.97 9.48
C GLU A 56 9.69 14.75 10.26
N GLY A 57 10.95 14.80 10.71
CA GLY A 57 11.55 13.83 11.62
C GLY A 57 11.26 14.08 13.10
N ARG A 58 10.41 15.06 13.46
CA ARG A 58 10.15 15.45 14.85
C ARG A 58 8.67 15.52 15.19
N LEU A 59 8.34 15.31 16.47
CA LEU A 59 6.97 15.38 16.97
C LEU A 59 6.62 16.84 17.31
N ILE A 60 6.06 17.55 16.34
CA ILE A 60 5.62 18.94 16.50
C ILE A 60 4.19 18.96 17.05
N THR A 61 4.02 19.30 18.33
CA THR A 61 2.71 19.42 18.97
C THR A 61 2.12 20.83 18.86
N ASN A 62 2.98 21.86 18.73
CA ASN A 62 2.57 23.25 18.63
C ASN A 62 1.97 23.55 17.25
N GLN A 63 0.68 23.92 17.22
CA GLN A 63 -0.05 24.21 15.98
C GLN A 63 0.54 25.37 15.18
N ALA A 64 1.10 26.39 15.83
CA ALA A 64 1.74 27.51 15.16
C ALA A 64 3.00 27.06 14.41
N MET A 65 3.80 26.17 15.00
CA MET A 65 4.95 25.57 14.32
C MET A 65 4.53 24.67 13.15
N VAL A 66 3.47 23.87 13.30
CA VAL A 66 2.91 23.09 12.18
C VAL A 66 2.47 24.01 11.05
N HIS A 67 1.85 25.14 11.37
CA HIS A 67 1.45 26.13 10.37
C HIS A 67 2.64 26.77 9.66
N GLN A 68 3.69 27.15 10.40
CA GLN A 68 4.95 27.67 9.83
C GLN A 68 5.62 26.64 8.90
N LEU A 69 5.66 25.37 9.29
CA LEU A 69 6.18 24.28 8.45
C LEU A 69 5.36 24.13 7.16
N ASN A 70 4.03 24.26 7.23
CA ASN A 70 3.17 24.19 6.05
C ASN A 70 3.38 25.35 5.08
N ILE A 71 3.56 26.58 5.58
CA ILE A 71 3.92 27.74 4.77
C ILE A 71 5.26 27.50 4.07
N LEU A 72 6.27 27.06 4.83
CA LEU A 72 7.60 26.77 4.31
C LEU A 72 7.57 25.69 3.21
N ARG A 73 6.84 24.60 3.45
CA ARG A 73 6.66 23.50 2.49
C ARG A 73 5.96 23.96 1.22
N LYS A 74 4.88 24.75 1.35
CA LYS A 74 4.12 25.27 0.20
C LYS A 74 5.02 26.12 -0.71
N GLU A 75 5.81 27.01 -0.12
CA GLU A 75 6.67 27.92 -0.87
C GLU A 75 7.89 27.20 -1.46
N MET A 76 8.42 26.19 -0.75
CA MET A 76 9.44 25.29 -1.29
C MET A 76 8.94 24.58 -2.57
N TYR A 77 7.74 23.99 -2.54
CA TYR A 77 7.16 23.35 -3.73
C TYR A 77 6.86 24.35 -4.84
N ARG A 78 6.45 25.58 -4.51
CA ARG A 78 6.29 26.64 -5.50
C ARG A 78 7.61 26.96 -6.19
N GLY A 79 8.73 26.98 -5.45
CA GLY A 79 10.06 27.17 -6.03
C GLY A 79 10.56 26.02 -6.88
N TYR A 80 10.29 24.77 -6.51
CA TYR A 80 10.58 23.64 -7.40
C TYR A 80 9.76 23.72 -8.70
N PHE A 81 8.49 24.08 -8.61
CA PHE A 81 7.63 24.25 -9.77
C PHE A 81 8.10 25.38 -10.70
N THR A 82 8.54 26.53 -10.17
CA THR A 82 9.06 27.61 -11.01
C THR A 82 10.36 27.25 -11.71
N ILE A 83 11.27 26.52 -11.05
CA ILE A 83 12.50 26.01 -11.69
C ILE A 83 12.15 25.01 -12.80
N ASP A 84 11.22 24.09 -12.55
CA ASP A 84 10.83 23.06 -13.51
C ASP A 84 10.12 23.65 -14.74
N SER A 85 9.28 24.67 -14.53
CA SER A 85 8.61 25.43 -15.58
C SER A 85 9.62 26.08 -16.55
N LEU A 86 10.69 26.68 -16.02
CA LEU A 86 11.76 27.26 -16.85
C LEU A 86 12.51 26.22 -17.65
N ARG A 87 12.80 25.07 -17.03
CA ARG A 87 13.50 23.95 -17.69
C ARG A 87 12.70 23.42 -18.89
N CYS A 88 11.38 23.37 -18.77
CA CYS A 88 10.48 22.99 -19.86
C CYS A 88 10.42 24.04 -20.99
N HIS A 89 10.52 25.33 -20.68
CA HIS A 89 10.53 26.40 -21.68
C HIS A 89 11.81 26.40 -22.53
N CYS A 90 12.97 26.11 -21.92
CA CYS A 90 14.26 26.07 -22.63
C CYS A 90 14.40 24.90 -23.62
N THR A 91 13.58 23.85 -23.51
CA THR A 91 13.61 22.69 -24.43
C THR A 91 12.68 22.83 -25.65
N GLY A 92 11.93 23.92 -25.77
CA GLY A 92 10.95 24.13 -26.85
C GLY A 92 11.49 24.75 -28.15
N THR A 93 12.74 25.22 -28.18
CA THR A 93 13.29 26.06 -29.27
C THR A 93 14.48 25.46 -30.02
N THR A 94 14.62 24.13 -30.03
CA THR A 94 15.54 23.47 -30.98
C THR A 94 14.75 22.56 -31.90
N ASN A 95 14.39 23.09 -33.07
CA ASN A 95 14.16 22.27 -34.26
C ASN A 95 15.46 21.51 -34.54
N ASN A 96 15.52 20.24 -34.16
CA ASN A 96 16.30 19.23 -34.86
C ASN A 96 15.73 17.86 -34.52
N HIS A 97 15.36 17.14 -35.59
CA HIS A 97 15.06 15.72 -35.56
C HIS A 97 16.26 14.97 -35.00
N ASP A 98 16.15 14.40 -33.79
CA ASP A 98 16.35 12.97 -33.55
C ASP A 98 16.20 12.62 -32.05
N VAL A 99 15.34 11.63 -31.82
CA VAL A 99 15.17 10.79 -30.61
C VAL A 99 15.21 11.52 -29.25
N SER A 100 14.04 12.03 -28.83
CA SER A 100 13.84 12.67 -27.53
C SER A 100 13.41 11.66 -26.45
N TYR A 101 14.14 11.67 -25.33
CA TYR A 101 13.89 10.84 -24.15
C TYR A 101 12.53 11.17 -23.49
N SER A 102 11.94 10.12 -22.95
CA SER A 102 10.53 9.93 -22.67
C SER A 102 9.95 10.74 -21.51
N PHE A 103 9.75 12.05 -21.67
CA PHE A 103 8.73 12.81 -20.91
C PHE A 103 8.10 13.94 -21.73
N ALA A 104 8.05 13.81 -23.06
CA ALA A 104 7.29 14.74 -23.89
C ALA A 104 5.81 14.71 -23.49
N LEU A 105 5.28 15.86 -23.06
CA LEU A 105 3.86 16.09 -22.85
C LEU A 105 3.09 15.71 -24.11
N SER A 106 2.34 14.62 -24.05
CA SER A 106 1.47 14.17 -25.14
C SER A 106 0.46 15.26 -25.47
N LYS A 107 0.46 15.72 -26.73
CA LYS A 107 -0.54 16.64 -27.31
C LYS A 107 -1.97 16.07 -27.29
N PHE A 108 -2.17 14.79 -26.94
CA PHE A 108 -3.45 14.08 -27.07
C PHE A 108 -4.17 13.76 -25.75
N ASN A 109 -3.73 14.28 -24.59
CA ASN A 109 -4.45 14.07 -23.33
C ASN A 109 -4.86 15.39 -22.64
N PRO A 110 -6.16 15.76 -22.67
CA PRO A 110 -6.69 16.96 -22.01
C PRO A 110 -6.47 16.99 -20.49
N ALA A 111 -6.40 15.83 -19.83
CA ALA A 111 -6.22 15.73 -18.37
C ALA A 111 -4.78 16.01 -17.90
N LYS A 112 -3.82 16.16 -18.83
CA LYS A 112 -2.43 16.54 -18.55
C LYS A 112 -2.12 18.01 -18.89
N ARG A 113 -3.12 18.81 -19.25
CA ARG A 113 -2.96 20.26 -19.45
C ARG A 113 -2.88 20.97 -18.09
N LEU A 114 -1.69 21.00 -17.50
CA LEU A 114 -1.37 22.09 -16.58
C LEU A 114 -1.27 23.35 -17.44
N PHE A 115 -2.15 24.31 -17.15
CA PHE A 115 -2.21 25.62 -17.81
C PHE A 115 -0.85 26.32 -17.67
N LEU A 116 -0.08 26.35 -18.74
CA LEU A 116 0.98 27.33 -18.92
C LEU A 116 0.35 28.55 -19.60
N PRO A 117 0.33 29.74 -18.97
CA PRO A 117 0.03 30.96 -19.70
C PRO A 117 1.16 31.18 -20.70
N GLY A 118 0.85 31.04 -21.98
CA GLY A 118 1.67 31.60 -23.03
C GLY A 118 1.40 33.09 -23.08
N ASP A 119 2.35 33.90 -22.61
CA ASP A 119 2.83 35.08 -23.34
C ASP A 119 4.05 35.69 -22.61
N GLY A 120 5.05 36.10 -23.37
CA GLY A 120 6.11 37.01 -22.91
C GLY A 120 7.32 36.40 -22.22
N ASP A 121 8.44 36.44 -22.95
CA ASP A 121 9.86 36.19 -22.60
C ASP A 121 10.42 37.00 -21.40
N ALA A 122 9.54 37.59 -20.58
CA ALA A 122 9.86 38.37 -19.38
C ALA A 122 9.11 37.91 -18.12
N CYS A 123 8.25 36.89 -18.21
CA CYS A 123 7.38 36.44 -17.12
C CYS A 123 8.12 35.52 -16.12
N GLY A 124 8.85 34.52 -16.60
CA GLY A 124 9.49 33.52 -15.74
C GLY A 124 10.56 34.08 -14.79
N MET A 125 11.30 35.11 -15.19
CA MET A 125 12.31 35.75 -14.33
C MET A 125 11.70 36.59 -13.20
N LYS A 126 10.51 37.18 -13.43
CA LYS A 126 9.75 37.87 -12.38
C LYS A 126 9.21 36.88 -11.35
N ASP A 127 8.76 35.71 -11.81
CA ASP A 127 8.28 34.63 -10.95
C ASP A 127 9.40 34.05 -10.08
N ILE A 128 10.61 33.85 -10.64
CA ILE A 128 11.80 33.45 -9.85
C ILE A 128 12.09 34.47 -8.76
N GLN A 129 12.14 35.76 -9.12
CA GLN A 129 12.44 36.81 -8.15
C GLN A 129 11.39 36.84 -7.04
N GLN A 130 10.11 36.75 -7.39
CA GLN A 130 9.03 36.74 -6.42
C GLN A 130 9.08 35.52 -5.48
N VAL A 131 9.40 34.34 -6.00
CA VAL A 131 9.59 33.14 -5.15
C VAL A 131 10.80 33.31 -4.24
N LEU A 132 11.92 33.77 -4.80
CA LEU A 132 13.17 33.98 -4.07
C LEU A 132 12.98 34.99 -2.92
N ASP A 133 12.32 36.12 -3.18
CA ASP A 133 12.02 37.15 -2.19
C ASP A 133 11.08 36.62 -1.10
N ASN A 134 10.04 35.86 -1.47
CA ASN A 134 9.13 35.24 -0.51
C ASN A 134 9.83 34.22 0.38
N LEU A 135 10.67 33.36 -0.19
CA LEU A 135 11.44 32.38 0.54
C LEU A 135 12.45 33.04 1.47
N ASN A 136 13.15 34.08 1.02
CA ASN A 136 14.06 34.86 1.87
C ASN A 136 13.33 35.51 3.04
N ARG A 137 12.14 36.09 2.81
CA ARG A 137 11.31 36.66 3.88
C ARG A 137 10.92 35.60 4.92
N ILE A 138 10.53 34.41 4.47
CA ILE A 138 10.18 33.31 5.37
C ILE A 138 11.41 32.88 6.18
N MET A 139 12.57 32.77 5.53
CA MET A 139 13.82 32.28 6.12
C MET A 139 14.40 33.20 7.20
N ILE A 140 14.10 34.50 7.17
CA ILE A 140 14.46 35.44 8.24
C ILE A 140 13.91 34.97 9.60
N HIS A 141 12.68 34.43 9.62
CA HIS A 141 12.01 33.98 10.85
C HIS A 141 12.24 32.49 11.17
N MET A 142 13.00 31.77 10.35
CA MET A 142 13.19 30.33 10.54
C MET A 142 14.25 29.98 11.58
N SER A 143 15.07 30.93 12.04
CA SER A 143 16.03 30.71 13.12
C SER A 143 15.34 30.31 14.44
N GLU A 144 14.26 30.99 14.79
CA GLU A 144 13.44 30.68 15.96
C GLU A 144 12.75 29.32 15.79
N PHE A 145 12.16 29.07 14.62
CA PHE A 145 11.52 27.79 14.30
C PHE A 145 12.50 26.62 14.46
N VAL A 146 13.72 26.72 13.91
CA VAL A 146 14.77 25.70 14.05
C VAL A 146 15.20 25.53 15.51
N THR A 147 15.28 26.63 16.27
CA THR A 147 15.59 26.58 17.70
C THR A 147 14.52 25.81 18.47
N PHE A 148 13.24 26.07 18.22
CA PHE A 148 12.14 25.33 18.84
C PHE A 148 12.05 23.88 18.37
N LEU A 149 12.35 23.61 17.09
CA LEU A 149 12.43 22.24 16.57
C LEU A 149 13.44 21.40 17.34
N SER A 150 14.58 21.99 17.76
CA SER A 150 15.59 21.25 18.53
C SER A 150 15.06 20.67 19.86
N ILE A 151 14.02 21.31 20.43
CA ILE A 151 13.35 20.91 21.66
C ILE A 151 12.29 19.83 21.40
N CYS A 152 11.78 19.72 20.17
CA CYS A 152 10.79 18.69 19.80
C CYS A 152 11.45 17.30 19.80
N PRO A 153 10.84 16.29 20.46
CA PRO A 153 11.35 14.93 20.44
C PRO A 153 11.45 14.38 19.01
N PRO A 154 12.53 13.64 18.68
CA PRO A 154 12.63 13.00 17.38
C PRO A 154 11.51 11.96 17.25
N LEU A 155 10.81 11.97 16.11
CA LEU A 155 10.05 10.82 15.67
C LEU A 155 11.09 9.75 15.35
N CYS A 156 11.14 8.71 16.17
CA CYS A 156 11.92 7.53 15.86
C CYS A 156 11.37 6.93 14.56
N ARG A 157 11.92 7.33 13.41
CA ARG A 157 11.91 6.47 12.22
C ARG A 157 12.88 5.35 12.52
N GLN A 158 12.41 4.37 13.31
CA GLN A 158 13.08 3.08 13.30
C GLN A 158 13.17 2.66 11.82
N PRO A 159 14.37 2.40 11.29
CA PRO A 159 14.53 1.90 9.93
C PRO A 159 13.95 0.49 9.89
N TYR A 160 12.63 0.34 9.82
CA TYR A 160 11.90 -0.94 9.73
C TYR A 160 12.60 -2.09 10.50
N HIS A 161 13.03 -1.83 11.73
CA HIS A 161 13.72 -2.80 12.58
C HIS A 161 12.94 -2.92 13.88
N MET A 162 11.66 -3.24 13.72
CA MET A 162 10.97 -4.11 14.66
C MET A 162 10.31 -5.17 13.81
N HIS A 163 10.44 -6.40 14.28
CA HIS A 163 9.87 -7.64 13.79
C HIS A 163 8.35 -7.53 13.68
N LEU A 164 7.88 -6.81 12.69
CA LEU A 164 6.63 -7.12 12.04
C LEU A 164 6.96 -8.42 11.27
N PHE A 165 6.84 -9.56 11.95
CA PHE A 165 6.62 -10.85 11.30
C PHE A 165 5.25 -10.72 10.59
N ILE A 166 5.20 -9.93 9.51
CA ILE A 166 4.01 -9.75 8.68
C ILE A 166 3.81 -10.96 7.78
N ASP A 167 4.77 -11.85 7.78
CA ASP A 167 4.63 -13.16 7.19
C ASP A 167 3.57 -13.93 8.01
N LYS A 168 2.32 -13.91 7.53
CA LYS A 168 1.09 -14.53 8.09
C LYS A 168 0.16 -13.65 8.93
N CYS A 169 0.10 -12.34 8.75
CA CYS A 169 -0.98 -11.52 9.33
C CYS A 169 -1.90 -10.88 8.27
N MET A 170 -3.20 -11.11 8.35
CA MET A 170 -4.20 -10.39 7.55
C MET A 170 -4.94 -9.34 8.39
N PHE A 171 -4.75 -8.06 8.07
CA PHE A 171 -5.37 -6.95 8.80
C PHE A 171 -6.73 -6.54 8.20
N GLY A 172 -7.69 -6.20 9.06
CA GLY A 172 -9.01 -5.66 8.68
C GLY A 172 -10.05 -6.72 8.29
N ARG A 173 -9.67 -8.00 8.33
CA ARG A 173 -10.51 -9.18 8.01
C ARG A 173 -10.64 -10.16 9.17
N GLN A 174 -10.37 -9.73 10.40
CA GLN A 174 -10.35 -10.62 11.57
C GLN A 174 -11.70 -11.30 11.80
N MET A 175 -12.80 -10.55 11.72
CA MET A 175 -14.15 -11.13 11.85
C MET A 175 -14.46 -12.16 10.76
N GLU A 176 -14.04 -11.91 9.53
CA GLU A 176 -14.23 -12.84 8.43
C GLU A 176 -13.35 -14.09 8.59
N MET A 177 -12.10 -13.93 9.02
CA MET A 177 -11.22 -15.06 9.35
C MET A 177 -11.79 -15.92 10.48
N ASP A 178 -12.24 -15.32 11.59
CA ASP A 178 -12.81 -16.06 12.72
C ASP A 178 -14.06 -16.84 12.32
N ARG A 179 -14.88 -16.29 11.39
CA ARG A 179 -16.05 -17.00 10.84
C ARG A 179 -15.65 -18.18 9.97
N ILE A 180 -14.65 -18.03 9.09
CA ILE A 180 -14.16 -19.15 8.27
C ILE A 180 -13.53 -20.20 9.18
N MET A 181 -12.73 -19.81 10.16
CA MET A 181 -12.11 -20.72 11.12
C MET A 181 -13.16 -21.46 11.95
N GLY A 182 -14.18 -20.76 12.45
CA GLY A 182 -15.30 -21.38 13.16
C GLY A 182 -16.02 -22.41 12.31
N PHE A 183 -16.28 -22.09 11.04
CA PHE A 183 -16.87 -23.02 10.07
C PHE A 183 -15.98 -24.25 9.81
N LEU A 184 -14.69 -24.05 9.56
CA LEU A 184 -13.76 -25.12 9.22
C LEU A 184 -13.50 -26.06 10.41
N MET A 185 -13.43 -25.51 11.61
CA MET A 185 -13.15 -26.24 12.85
C MET A 185 -14.42 -26.77 13.55
N GLN A 186 -15.61 -26.46 13.03
CA GLN A 186 -16.86 -26.94 13.59
C GLN A 186 -16.91 -28.47 13.55
N ARG A 187 -17.02 -29.09 14.73
CA ARG A 187 -17.19 -30.54 14.86
C ARG A 187 -18.56 -30.96 14.32
N GLU A 188 -18.56 -32.08 13.62
CA GLU A 188 -19.74 -32.62 12.95
C GLU A 188 -20.92 -32.80 13.91
N HIS A 189 -22.12 -32.52 13.40
CA HIS A 189 -23.34 -32.96 14.06
C HIS A 189 -23.69 -34.37 13.55
N PRO A 190 -24.11 -35.31 14.43
CA PRO A 190 -24.32 -36.71 14.06
C PRO A 190 -25.34 -36.93 12.92
N SER A 191 -26.22 -35.96 12.67
CA SER A 191 -27.45 -36.09 11.89
C SER A 191 -27.37 -35.71 10.41
N THR A 192 -26.25 -35.20 9.90
CA THR A 192 -26.16 -34.72 8.50
C THR A 192 -25.03 -35.40 7.73
N ASN A 193 -25.39 -36.25 6.76
CA ASN A 193 -24.48 -36.85 5.77
C ASN A 193 -24.11 -35.88 4.63
N CYS A 194 -24.21 -34.57 4.87
CA CYS A 194 -24.10 -33.53 3.86
C CYS A 194 -22.73 -32.84 3.97
N VAL A 195 -22.12 -32.50 2.84
CA VAL A 195 -20.84 -31.77 2.83
C VAL A 195 -21.12 -30.29 3.12
N ASP A 196 -20.42 -29.73 4.09
CA ASP A 196 -20.63 -28.34 4.45
C ASP A 196 -20.06 -27.38 3.39
N VAL A 197 -20.83 -26.35 3.03
CA VAL A 197 -20.47 -25.35 2.01
C VAL A 197 -20.53 -23.94 2.60
N LEU A 198 -19.42 -23.20 2.45
CA LEU A 198 -19.31 -21.80 2.86
C LEU A 198 -19.12 -20.89 1.64
N PRO A 199 -20.12 -20.06 1.29
CA PRO A 199 -19.99 -19.08 0.23
C PRO A 199 -19.36 -17.77 0.72
N ILE A 200 -18.34 -17.29 0.01
CA ILE A 200 -17.67 -16.00 0.18
C ILE A 200 -17.94 -15.13 -1.04
N VAL A 201 -18.70 -14.06 -0.85
CA VAL A 201 -19.13 -13.16 -1.92
C VAL A 201 -18.49 -11.80 -1.78
N GLY A 202 -18.01 -11.22 -2.87
CA GLY A 202 -17.58 -9.83 -2.89
C GLY A 202 -17.02 -9.37 -4.22
N PRO A 203 -16.80 -8.06 -4.41
CA PRO A 203 -16.30 -7.49 -5.65
C PRO A 203 -14.96 -8.08 -6.12
N THR A 204 -14.59 -7.78 -7.37
CA THR A 204 -13.25 -8.09 -7.90
C THR A 204 -12.18 -7.39 -7.05
N CYS A 205 -11.03 -8.03 -6.87
CA CYS A 205 -9.90 -7.50 -6.11
C CYS A 205 -10.17 -7.12 -4.64
N VAL A 206 -11.25 -7.63 -4.02
CA VAL A 206 -11.55 -7.40 -2.59
C VAL A 206 -10.73 -8.27 -1.63
N GLY A 207 -9.89 -9.16 -2.16
CA GLY A 207 -9.04 -10.07 -1.38
C GLY A 207 -9.70 -11.40 -0.96
N LYS A 208 -10.68 -11.91 -1.72
CA LYS A 208 -11.33 -13.22 -1.44
C LYS A 208 -10.33 -14.37 -1.44
N SER A 209 -9.59 -14.56 -2.54
CA SER A 209 -8.59 -15.62 -2.68
C SER A 209 -7.48 -15.45 -1.66
N THR A 210 -7.06 -14.22 -1.37
CA THR A 210 -6.09 -13.91 -0.31
C THR A 210 -6.58 -14.34 1.07
N LEU A 211 -7.86 -14.07 1.39
CA LEU A 211 -8.47 -14.48 2.66
C LEU A 211 -8.50 -16.00 2.81
N VAL A 212 -8.93 -16.71 1.76
CA VAL A 212 -8.97 -18.18 1.75
C VAL A 212 -7.57 -18.77 1.85
N ALA A 213 -6.62 -18.26 1.05
CA ALA A 213 -5.24 -18.72 1.07
C ALA A 213 -4.61 -18.57 2.46
N HIS A 214 -4.90 -17.47 3.14
CA HIS A 214 -4.41 -17.20 4.49
C HIS A 214 -4.97 -18.20 5.52
N VAL A 215 -6.27 -18.46 5.48
CA VAL A 215 -6.91 -19.47 6.32
C VAL A 215 -6.33 -20.86 6.03
N CYS A 216 -6.10 -21.21 4.77
CA CYS A 216 -5.53 -22.49 4.38
C CYS A 216 -4.06 -22.68 4.80
N ASN A 217 -3.36 -21.58 5.08
CA ASN A 217 -2.00 -21.59 5.61
C ASN A 217 -1.96 -21.82 7.14
N ASP A 218 -3.08 -21.66 7.84
CA ASP A 218 -3.19 -21.87 9.29
C ASP A 218 -2.85 -23.33 9.64
N ALA A 219 -1.98 -23.51 10.64
CA ALA A 219 -1.50 -24.82 11.05
C ALA A 219 -2.62 -25.76 11.51
N ARG A 220 -3.70 -25.23 12.10
CA ARG A 220 -4.86 -26.01 12.54
C ARG A 220 -5.65 -26.54 11.34
N VAL A 221 -5.79 -25.72 10.29
CA VAL A 221 -6.46 -26.13 9.04
C VAL A 221 -5.65 -27.22 8.35
N ARG A 222 -4.33 -27.04 8.20
CA ARG A 222 -3.44 -28.05 7.60
C ARG A 222 -3.32 -29.33 8.43
N SER A 223 -3.46 -29.23 9.75
CA SER A 223 -3.49 -30.41 10.61
C SER A 223 -4.81 -31.18 10.53
N TYR A 224 -5.91 -30.50 10.20
CA TYR A 224 -7.25 -31.10 10.16
C TYR A 224 -7.60 -31.65 8.78
N PHE A 225 -7.24 -30.96 7.70
CA PHE A 225 -7.45 -31.39 6.32
C PHE A 225 -6.17 -31.99 5.75
N SER A 226 -6.26 -33.24 5.28
CA SER A 226 -5.12 -33.95 4.70
C SER A 226 -4.71 -33.36 3.35
N GLN A 227 -5.67 -32.80 2.63
CA GLN A 227 -5.48 -32.20 1.33
C GLN A 227 -6.32 -30.91 1.22
N ILE A 228 -5.74 -29.88 0.59
CA ILE A 228 -6.42 -28.63 0.24
C ILE A 228 -6.27 -28.43 -1.26
N VAL A 229 -7.40 -28.33 -1.94
CA VAL A 229 -7.51 -28.40 -3.40
C VAL A 229 -8.27 -27.18 -3.90
N VAL A 230 -7.70 -26.47 -4.88
CA VAL A 230 -8.32 -25.32 -5.54
C VAL A 230 -8.76 -25.70 -6.94
N LEU A 231 -10.00 -25.36 -7.26
CA LEU A 231 -10.66 -25.58 -8.53
C LEU A 231 -11.12 -24.24 -9.10
N ASN A 232 -10.92 -24.04 -10.39
CA ASN A 232 -11.50 -22.91 -11.09
C ASN A 232 -12.91 -23.28 -11.57
N GLY A 233 -13.84 -22.36 -11.39
CA GLY A 233 -15.25 -22.52 -11.70
C GLY A 233 -15.55 -22.65 -13.19
N ASP A 234 -14.67 -22.13 -14.04
CA ASP A 234 -14.79 -22.22 -15.50
C ASP A 234 -14.44 -23.62 -16.03
N ASP A 235 -13.71 -24.43 -15.27
CA ASP A 235 -13.32 -25.80 -15.65
C ASP A 235 -14.39 -26.83 -15.30
N ILE A 236 -15.52 -26.36 -14.79
CA ILE A 236 -16.66 -27.15 -14.36
C ILE A 236 -17.60 -27.37 -15.55
N GLY A 237 -17.09 -28.04 -16.58
CA GLY A 237 -17.96 -28.79 -17.50
C GLY A 237 -18.56 -30.01 -16.78
N ASP A 238 -19.45 -30.74 -17.46
CA ASP A 238 -20.09 -32.01 -17.02
C ASP A 238 -19.07 -33.15 -16.79
N GLU A 239 -18.11 -32.94 -15.90
CA GLU A 239 -16.92 -33.76 -15.76
C GLU A 239 -16.79 -34.33 -14.34
N ASN A 240 -16.31 -35.58 -14.27
CA ASN A 240 -16.17 -36.36 -13.05
C ASN A 240 -15.13 -35.76 -12.09
N ILE A 241 -15.26 -36.06 -10.79
CA ILE A 241 -14.28 -35.66 -9.75
C ILE A 241 -12.84 -36.12 -10.07
N ALA A 242 -12.68 -37.20 -10.84
CA ALA A 242 -11.39 -37.70 -11.28
C ALA A 242 -10.66 -36.71 -12.22
N THR A 243 -11.36 -36.12 -13.19
CA THR A 243 -10.77 -35.13 -14.10
C THR A 243 -10.60 -33.77 -13.42
N LEU A 244 -11.49 -33.43 -12.47
CA LEU A 244 -11.31 -32.28 -11.60
C LEU A 244 -10.03 -32.39 -10.76
N LYS A 245 -9.66 -33.58 -10.25
CA LYS A 245 -8.39 -33.79 -9.53
C LYS A 245 -7.16 -33.56 -10.40
N GLU A 246 -7.22 -33.86 -11.70
CA GLU A 246 -6.12 -33.65 -12.63
C GLU A 246 -5.91 -32.16 -12.94
N ARG A 247 -7.01 -31.37 -12.98
CA ARG A 247 -6.96 -29.92 -13.20
C ARG A 247 -6.82 -29.11 -11.91
N ALA A 248 -6.92 -29.75 -10.75
CA ALA A 248 -6.89 -29.05 -9.48
C ALA A 248 -5.49 -28.63 -9.07
N VAL A 249 -5.39 -27.43 -8.50
CA VAL A 249 -4.17 -26.94 -7.88
C VAL A 249 -4.13 -27.38 -6.42
N PHE A 250 -3.17 -28.22 -6.07
CA PHE A 250 -2.95 -28.66 -4.69
C PHE A 250 -2.23 -27.58 -3.89
N MET A 251 -2.93 -26.95 -2.94
CA MET A 251 -2.32 -25.97 -2.01
C MET A 251 -1.62 -26.64 -0.83
N HIS A 252 -2.09 -27.83 -0.43
CA HIS A 252 -1.51 -28.59 0.65
C HIS A 252 -1.80 -30.07 0.46
N GLN A 253 -0.79 -30.91 0.65
CA GLN A 253 -0.92 -32.35 0.72
C GLN A 253 -0.03 -32.85 1.86
N SER A 254 -0.65 -33.45 2.88
CA SER A 254 0.08 -34.08 3.97
C SER A 254 0.58 -35.46 3.53
N HIS A 255 1.89 -35.67 3.53
CA HIS A 255 2.52 -36.96 3.25
C HIS A 255 2.45 -37.96 4.41
N LYS A 256 1.66 -37.67 5.47
CA LYS A 256 1.50 -38.61 6.58
C LYS A 256 0.79 -39.87 6.08
N THR A 257 1.54 -40.96 6.12
CA THR A 257 1.15 -42.32 5.76
C THR A 257 -0.10 -42.77 6.52
N VAL A 258 -1.14 -43.15 5.78
CA VAL A 258 -2.17 -44.11 6.19
C VAL A 258 -2.97 -43.73 7.46
N SER A 259 -3.70 -42.61 7.44
CA SER A 259 -4.89 -42.47 8.28
C SER A 259 -6.15 -42.64 7.43
N LYS A 260 -7.14 -43.37 7.95
CA LYS A 260 -8.39 -43.73 7.25
C LYS A 260 -9.34 -42.53 7.00
N ASP A 261 -9.01 -41.36 7.52
CA ASP A 261 -9.82 -40.13 7.43
C ASP A 261 -9.10 -39.06 6.60
N GLN A 262 -9.03 -39.26 5.27
CA GLN A 262 -8.49 -38.25 4.35
C GLN A 262 -9.50 -37.11 4.13
N ARG A 263 -9.65 -36.24 5.13
CA ARG A 263 -10.51 -35.06 5.04
C ARG A 263 -9.97 -34.08 3.99
N LEU A 264 -10.84 -33.66 3.08
CA LEU A 264 -10.50 -32.74 2.00
C LEU A 264 -11.12 -31.36 2.26
N LEU A 265 -10.35 -30.30 2.00
CA LEU A 265 -10.89 -28.95 1.83
C LEU A 265 -10.86 -28.59 0.35
N VAL A 266 -12.03 -28.38 -0.24
CA VAL A 266 -12.16 -27.97 -1.66
C VAL A 266 -12.49 -26.48 -1.72
N ILE A 267 -11.72 -25.74 -2.50
CA ILE A 267 -11.92 -24.31 -2.76
C ILE A 267 -12.33 -24.17 -4.22
N ILE A 268 -13.50 -23.61 -4.47
CA ILE A 268 -14.01 -23.39 -5.83
C ILE A 268 -14.08 -21.88 -6.06
N GLU A 269 -13.35 -21.38 -7.05
CA GLU A 269 -13.36 -19.97 -7.42
C GLU A 269 -14.23 -19.76 -8.65
N PHE A 270 -15.38 -19.08 -8.51
CA PHE A 270 -16.26 -18.74 -9.62
C PHE A 270 -15.95 -17.33 -10.16
N PRO A 271 -15.30 -17.22 -11.34
CA PRO A 271 -15.07 -15.92 -11.98
C PRO A 271 -16.36 -15.37 -12.61
N THR A 272 -17.26 -16.27 -13.04
CA THR A 272 -18.54 -16.00 -13.70
C THR A 272 -19.73 -16.54 -12.87
N ASP A 273 -20.95 -16.20 -13.27
CA ASP A 273 -22.16 -16.74 -12.65
C ASP A 273 -22.37 -18.20 -13.07
N VAL A 274 -22.49 -19.09 -12.08
CA VAL A 274 -22.82 -20.50 -12.31
C VAL A 274 -24.30 -20.76 -12.05
N ASP A 275 -24.92 -21.55 -12.94
CA ASP A 275 -26.30 -21.94 -12.80
C ASP A 275 -26.49 -23.03 -11.73
N GLU A 276 -27.73 -23.16 -11.27
CA GLU A 276 -28.08 -24.04 -10.15
C GLU A 276 -28.01 -25.52 -10.53
N VAL A 277 -28.21 -25.86 -11.80
CA VAL A 277 -28.18 -27.25 -12.29
C VAL A 277 -26.76 -27.78 -12.28
N ALA A 278 -25.82 -27.00 -12.85
CA ALA A 278 -24.39 -27.29 -12.84
C ALA A 278 -23.87 -27.41 -11.41
N TRP A 279 -24.22 -26.46 -10.52
CA TRP A 279 -23.86 -26.54 -9.11
C TRP A 279 -24.39 -27.81 -8.43
N ASN A 280 -25.66 -28.14 -8.62
CA ASN A 280 -26.27 -29.32 -7.98
C ASN A 280 -25.66 -30.64 -8.47
N SER A 281 -25.28 -30.72 -9.75
CA SER A 281 -24.59 -31.88 -10.32
C SER A 281 -23.23 -32.11 -9.64
N LEU A 282 -22.44 -31.05 -9.49
CA LEU A 282 -21.15 -31.10 -8.79
C LEU A 282 -21.29 -31.41 -7.32
N TYR A 283 -22.23 -30.72 -6.65
CA TYR A 283 -22.45 -30.90 -5.23
C TYR A 283 -22.85 -32.35 -4.93
N SER A 284 -23.68 -32.94 -5.79
CA SER A 284 -24.05 -34.36 -5.73
C SER A 284 -22.86 -35.30 -5.96
N SER A 285 -21.88 -34.89 -6.76
CA SER A 285 -20.65 -35.65 -6.95
C SER A 285 -19.77 -35.56 -5.71
N PHE A 286 -19.59 -34.35 -5.15
CA PHE A 286 -18.82 -34.15 -3.93
C PHE A 286 -19.42 -34.87 -2.74
N SER A 287 -20.74 -34.86 -2.57
CA SER A 287 -21.41 -35.58 -1.48
C SER A 287 -21.25 -37.09 -1.55
N ARG A 288 -21.08 -37.66 -2.75
CA ARG A 288 -20.83 -39.10 -2.96
C ARG A 288 -19.38 -39.50 -2.72
N CYS A 289 -18.42 -38.61 -3.01
CA CYS A 289 -17.00 -38.95 -3.02
C CYS A 289 -16.21 -38.43 -1.80
N LEU A 290 -16.68 -37.40 -1.12
CA LEU A 290 -15.96 -36.80 -0.01
C LEU A 290 -16.18 -37.57 1.29
N VAL A 291 -15.09 -37.78 2.02
CA VAL A 291 -15.13 -38.37 3.36
C VAL A 291 -15.82 -37.40 4.32
N ARG A 292 -16.52 -37.94 5.31
CA ARG A 292 -17.16 -37.18 6.38
C ARG A 292 -16.16 -36.22 7.03
N GLY A 293 -16.60 -34.98 7.25
CA GLY A 293 -15.75 -33.91 7.80
C GLY A 293 -14.98 -33.12 6.74
N SER A 294 -15.07 -33.48 5.47
CA SER A 294 -14.63 -32.64 4.35
C SER A 294 -15.54 -31.43 4.20
N LYS A 295 -15.00 -30.31 3.71
CA LYS A 295 -15.73 -29.04 3.57
C LYS A 295 -15.41 -28.37 2.24
N ILE A 296 -16.34 -27.54 1.78
CA ILE A 296 -16.23 -26.77 0.53
C ILE A 296 -16.30 -25.28 0.85
N ILE A 297 -15.37 -24.50 0.30
CA ILE A 297 -15.44 -23.04 0.27
C ILE A 297 -15.68 -22.63 -1.18
N ILE A 298 -16.70 -21.80 -1.40
CA ILE A 298 -16.98 -21.21 -2.70
C ILE A 298 -16.64 -19.73 -2.64
N THR A 299 -15.88 -19.22 -3.60
CA THR A 299 -15.67 -17.78 -3.75
C THR A 299 -16.28 -17.29 -5.05
N GLY A 300 -16.87 -16.09 -5.04
CA GLY A 300 -17.48 -15.53 -6.24
C GLY A 300 -17.80 -14.05 -6.13
N ARG A 301 -18.15 -13.44 -7.27
CA ARG A 301 -18.51 -12.01 -7.35
C ARG A 301 -20.00 -11.77 -7.10
N SER A 302 -20.82 -12.74 -7.48
CA SER A 302 -22.27 -12.62 -7.51
C SER A 302 -22.93 -13.09 -6.22
N ASN A 303 -24.02 -12.42 -5.84
CA ASN A 303 -24.82 -12.86 -4.70
C ASN A 303 -25.59 -14.16 -4.98
N LYS A 304 -25.63 -14.64 -6.23
CA LYS A 304 -26.31 -15.91 -6.60
C LYS A 304 -25.68 -17.11 -5.89
N ILE A 305 -24.35 -17.16 -5.79
CA ILE A 305 -23.64 -18.27 -5.14
C ILE A 305 -23.94 -18.40 -3.64
N ARG A 306 -24.56 -17.37 -3.02
CA ARG A 306 -25.02 -17.45 -1.63
C ARG A 306 -26.02 -18.59 -1.43
N LYS A 307 -26.85 -18.88 -2.42
CA LYS A 307 -27.87 -19.93 -2.36
C LYS A 307 -27.27 -21.33 -2.28
N PHE A 308 -26.02 -21.48 -2.70
CA PHE A 308 -25.29 -22.75 -2.70
C PHE A 308 -24.70 -23.11 -1.33
N GLY A 309 -24.70 -22.16 -0.38
CA GLY A 309 -24.21 -22.41 0.97
C GLY A 309 -25.16 -23.25 1.80
N THR A 310 -24.63 -24.28 2.47
CA THR A 310 -25.38 -25.08 3.46
C THR A 310 -25.34 -24.46 4.86
N THR A 311 -24.50 -23.45 5.06
CA THR A 311 -24.39 -22.72 6.32
C THR A 311 -25.34 -21.54 6.41
N ARG A 312 -25.83 -21.25 7.62
CA ARG A 312 -26.69 -20.09 7.91
C ARG A 312 -26.00 -18.72 7.68
N SER A 313 -24.72 -18.69 7.30
CA SER A 313 -23.92 -17.48 7.26
C SER A 313 -22.97 -17.44 6.06
N CYS A 314 -23.36 -16.72 5.02
CA CYS A 314 -22.48 -16.31 3.93
C CYS A 314 -21.56 -15.16 4.38
N ILE A 315 -20.29 -15.20 3.97
CA ILE A 315 -19.34 -14.13 4.25
C ILE A 315 -19.36 -13.16 3.08
N LYS A 316 -19.70 -11.90 3.36
CA LYS A 316 -19.69 -10.82 2.38
C LYS A 316 -18.50 -9.91 2.60
N LEU A 317 -17.61 -9.82 1.61
CA LEU A 317 -16.49 -8.89 1.61
C LEU A 317 -16.87 -7.61 0.88
N SER A 318 -16.72 -6.47 1.54
CA SER A 318 -16.85 -5.13 0.94
C SER A 318 -15.50 -4.42 0.87
N THR A 319 -15.40 -3.45 -0.04
CA THR A 319 -14.18 -2.67 -0.35
C THR A 319 -13.82 -1.65 0.75
N ALA A 320 -14.68 -1.41 1.74
CA ALA A 320 -14.58 -0.28 2.66
C ALA A 320 -13.50 -0.39 3.77
N ARG A 321 -12.50 -1.26 3.63
CA ARG A 321 -11.39 -1.35 4.59
C ARG A 321 -10.07 -1.29 3.83
N ARG A 322 -9.15 -0.42 4.25
CA ARG A 322 -7.76 -0.43 3.74
C ARG A 322 -7.16 -1.80 4.09
N ILE A 323 -7.13 -2.70 3.11
CA ILE A 323 -6.50 -3.99 3.23
C ILE A 323 -5.00 -3.75 3.02
N LEU A 324 -4.19 -3.95 4.07
CA LEU A 324 -2.77 -4.22 3.88
C LEU A 324 -2.57 -5.72 3.90
N VAL A 325 -2.19 -6.27 2.76
CA VAL A 325 -1.62 -7.60 2.63
C VAL A 325 -0.15 -7.38 2.32
N PHE A 326 0.71 -7.90 3.18
CA PHE A 326 2.13 -8.03 2.87
C PHE A 326 2.33 -9.50 2.51
N LEU A 327 2.71 -9.75 1.25
CA LEU A 327 3.04 -11.08 0.71
C LEU A 327 4.48 -11.42 1.03
#